data_AF-A0A2B7YEZ1-F1
#
_entry.id   AF-A0A2B7YEZ1-F1
#
_cell.length_a   1.000
_cell.length_b   1.000
_cell.length_c   1.000
_cell.angle_alpha   90.00
_cell.angle_beta   90.00
_cell.angle_gamma   90.00
#
_symmetry.space_group_name_H-M   'P 1'
#
loop_
_entity.id
_entity.type
_entity.pdbx_description
1 polymer ?
#
loop_
_entity_poly.entity_id
_entity_poly.type
_entity_poly.pdbx_seq_one_letter_code
_entity_poly.pdbx_strand_id
1 'polypeptide(L)'
;MATRTIHSSAFVRSILTPRAAVKVPVRPLIPSSSRGLRTRAAKIPAIFTSSQAHHRPSLNPHHQPVAQGPMDVPSISRTIFIQTETTPNADALKFVPNHTVLPENFPSAFLEYLNPRSTLAPPHPSPLAAKLLNVDGVSAVFYGPDFITVTKAGDANWAHIKPEVFSLITEAVTSGEAIVNIVEGQAGEGGESEVDSLSYNEDDDEVVGMIKELLETRIRPAIQEDGGDIEFRGFENGVVQLKLRGACRTCDSSTVTLKNGIESMLMHYIEEVKEVNQVLDEEELISLNEFEKFEEKLRQQKGPGATASSSLDTVA
;
A
#
# COMPACT_ATOMS: atom_id res chain seq x y z
N MET A 1 -14.50 43.66 53.71
CA MET A 1 -14.19 42.78 54.86
C MET A 1 -14.14 41.35 54.36
N ALA A 2 -13.18 40.47 54.63
CA ALA A 2 -11.82 40.51 55.16
C ALA A 2 -11.26 39.09 54.85
N THR A 3 -10.30 38.97 53.93
CA THR A 3 -8.94 38.43 54.18
C THR A 3 -8.88 37.15 55.03
N ARG A 4 -8.39 36.05 54.42
CA ARG A 4 -7.18 35.35 54.91
C ARG A 4 -6.65 34.27 53.94
N THR A 5 -5.51 34.65 53.40
CA THR A 5 -4.40 33.86 52.84
C THR A 5 -3.87 32.83 53.84
N ILE A 6 -3.53 31.61 53.40
CA ILE A 6 -2.48 30.78 54.02
C ILE A 6 -1.66 30.12 52.90
N HIS A 7 -0.39 30.55 52.83
CA HIS A 7 0.73 29.88 52.17
C HIS A 7 1.12 28.60 52.93
N SER A 8 1.56 27.56 52.24
CA SER A 8 2.67 26.75 52.77
C SER A 8 3.56 26.23 51.65
N SER A 9 4.78 26.77 51.66
CA SER A 9 5.96 26.34 50.93
C SER A 9 6.57 25.11 51.61
N ALA A 10 7.09 24.16 50.82
CA ALA A 10 8.20 23.31 51.23
C ALA A 10 9.06 23.00 50.00
N PHE A 11 10.35 23.28 50.15
CA PHE A 11 11.39 23.37 49.14
C PHE A 11 12.44 22.27 49.42
N VAL A 12 13.22 21.94 48.38
CA VAL A 12 14.56 21.30 48.36
C VAL A 12 14.72 19.77 48.47
N ARG A 13 15.21 19.16 47.38
CA ARG A 13 16.57 18.55 47.18
C ARG A 13 16.49 17.59 45.98
N SER A 14 16.86 17.98 44.75
CA SER A 14 18.22 18.12 44.20
C SER A 14 19.19 17.02 44.63
N ILE A 15 19.30 15.96 43.82
CA ILE A 15 20.50 15.12 43.71
C ILE A 15 20.84 15.00 42.23
N LEU A 16 22.00 15.55 41.90
CA LEU A 16 22.63 15.64 40.59
C LEU A 16 23.89 14.78 40.68
N THR A 17 24.03 13.74 39.85
CA THR A 17 25.33 13.08 39.62
C THR A 17 25.41 12.50 38.20
N PRO A 18 26.61 12.40 37.61
CA PRO A 18 26.82 12.76 36.22
C PRO A 18 26.98 11.59 35.24
N ARG A 19 26.66 11.94 34.00
CA ARG A 19 27.04 11.43 32.67
C ARG A 19 28.41 10.72 32.60
N ALA A 20 28.43 9.49 32.09
CA ALA A 20 29.63 8.83 31.57
C ALA A 20 29.48 8.61 30.06
N ALA A 21 30.29 9.33 29.30
CA ALA A 21 30.43 9.19 27.86
C ALA A 21 31.54 8.17 27.55
N VAL A 22 31.28 7.25 26.61
CA VAL A 22 32.33 6.40 26.01
C VAL A 22 32.31 6.58 24.50
N LYS A 23 33.51 6.83 23.98
CA LYS A 23 33.85 7.38 22.67
C LYS A 23 33.78 6.33 21.56
N VAL A 24 33.22 6.73 20.43
CA VAL A 24 33.41 6.10 19.11
C VAL A 24 34.74 6.60 18.52
N PRO A 25 35.60 5.73 17.95
CA PRO A 25 36.76 6.18 17.19
C PRO A 25 36.40 6.42 15.71
N VAL A 26 36.47 7.69 15.31
CA VAL A 26 36.56 8.14 13.90
C VAL A 26 38.01 8.00 13.43
N ARG A 27 38.22 7.49 12.21
CA ARG A 27 39.53 7.52 11.52
C ARG A 27 39.37 8.12 10.11
N PRO A 28 40.33 8.95 9.64
CA PRO A 28 40.06 9.97 8.63
C PRO A 28 40.32 9.55 7.18
N LEU A 29 39.76 10.34 6.27
CA LEU A 29 39.97 10.37 4.81
C LEU A 29 41.35 10.92 4.44
N ILE A 30 42.01 10.30 3.43
CA ILE A 30 43.03 10.93 2.57
C ILE A 30 42.80 10.43 1.12
N PRO A 31 42.92 11.30 0.09
CA PRO A 31 42.62 10.99 -1.31
C PRO A 31 43.88 10.67 -2.15
N SER A 32 43.71 9.98 -3.29
CA SER A 32 44.62 10.05 -4.44
C SER A 32 43.92 9.44 -5.67
N SER A 33 43.55 10.26 -6.67
CA SER A 33 44.29 10.49 -7.92
C SER A 33 44.40 9.25 -8.83
N SER A 34 43.62 9.24 -9.91
CA SER A 34 44.08 8.64 -11.17
C SER A 34 43.72 9.50 -12.38
N ARG A 35 44.77 9.65 -13.19
CA ARG A 35 44.95 10.48 -14.38
C ARG A 35 43.90 10.27 -15.47
N GLY A 36 43.55 11.37 -16.14
CA GLY A 36 43.08 11.33 -17.51
C GLY A 36 44.22 11.15 -18.51
N LEU A 37 43.87 10.76 -19.73
CA LEU A 37 44.57 11.14 -20.95
C LEU A 37 43.63 11.06 -22.14
N ARG A 38 43.44 12.23 -22.76
CA ARG A 38 42.86 12.46 -24.08
C ARG A 38 43.93 12.17 -25.13
N THR A 39 43.55 11.55 -26.24
CA THR A 39 44.21 11.70 -27.56
C THR A 39 43.14 11.52 -28.64
N ARG A 40 42.48 12.59 -29.09
CA ARG A 40 42.78 13.43 -30.27
C ARG A 40 43.02 12.67 -31.58
N ALA A 41 42.11 12.96 -32.50
CA ALA A 41 42.09 12.61 -33.92
C ALA A 41 43.26 13.22 -34.70
N ALA A 42 43.60 12.56 -35.82
CA ALA A 42 44.29 13.19 -36.95
C ALA A 42 43.69 12.66 -38.26
N LYS A 43 43.25 13.60 -39.11
CA LYS A 43 42.91 13.44 -40.53
C LYS A 43 44.17 13.74 -41.39
N ILE A 44 44.02 13.51 -42.71
CA ILE A 44 44.71 14.14 -43.88
C ILE A 44 45.75 13.20 -44.56
N PRO A 45 45.89 13.13 -45.91
CA PRO A 45 44.90 13.24 -47.01
C PRO A 45 45.16 12.24 -48.18
N ALA A 46 44.34 12.39 -49.22
CA ALA A 46 44.35 11.68 -50.50
C ALA A 46 45.56 11.98 -51.42
N ILE A 47 45.82 11.04 -52.33
CA ILE A 47 46.55 11.28 -53.59
C ILE A 47 45.62 10.85 -54.73
N PHE A 48 45.27 11.83 -55.57
CA PHE A 48 44.60 11.64 -56.85
C PHE A 48 45.63 11.24 -57.92
N THR A 49 45.25 10.32 -58.80
CA THR A 49 45.80 10.25 -60.17
C THR A 49 44.77 9.64 -61.11
N SER A 50 44.95 9.89 -62.39
CA SER A 50 43.99 10.37 -63.37
C SER A 50 43.36 9.30 -64.27
N SER A 51 42.14 9.61 -64.74
CA SER A 51 41.60 9.44 -66.10
C SER A 51 41.72 8.06 -66.77
N GLN A 52 40.57 7.47 -67.10
CA GLN A 52 40.16 7.27 -68.51
C GLN A 52 38.64 7.01 -68.57
N ALA A 53 37.97 7.76 -69.43
CA ALA A 53 36.58 7.59 -69.78
C ALA A 53 36.44 6.52 -70.87
N HIS A 54 35.69 5.45 -70.60
CA HIS A 54 35.09 4.62 -71.64
C HIS A 54 33.66 4.27 -71.24
N HIS A 55 32.73 4.59 -72.15
CA HIS A 55 31.32 4.22 -72.08
C HIS A 55 31.14 2.70 -71.96
N ARG A 56 30.25 2.26 -71.06
CA ARG A 56 29.56 0.97 -71.18
C ARG A 56 28.08 1.11 -70.79
N PRO A 57 27.13 0.48 -71.52
CA PRO A 57 25.70 0.74 -71.41
C PRO A 57 25.06 0.07 -70.18
N SER A 58 23.88 0.58 -69.81
CA SER A 58 23.04 0.07 -68.73
C SER A 58 22.64 -1.39 -68.91
N LEU A 59 22.64 -2.14 -67.82
CA LEU A 59 21.72 -3.26 -67.61
C LEU A 59 21.12 -3.09 -66.22
N ASN A 60 19.80 -3.01 -66.18
CA ASN A 60 18.97 -2.98 -64.99
C ASN A 60 18.44 -4.40 -64.79
N PRO A 61 18.85 -5.15 -63.76
CA PRO A 61 18.07 -6.25 -63.25
C PRO A 61 17.48 -5.83 -61.90
N HIS A 62 16.15 -5.92 -61.82
CA HIS A 62 15.36 -5.70 -60.62
C HIS A 62 15.96 -6.38 -59.38
N HIS A 63 16.03 -5.56 -58.31
CA HIS A 63 15.87 -5.90 -56.90
C HIS A 63 15.11 -7.20 -56.63
N GLN A 64 15.31 -7.99 -55.58
CA GLN A 64 16.21 -8.09 -54.42
C GLN A 64 15.63 -9.32 -53.66
N PRO A 65 16.40 -10.26 -53.11
CA PRO A 65 15.78 -11.40 -52.43
C PRO A 65 15.05 -10.92 -51.16
N VAL A 66 13.81 -11.36 -51.01
CA VAL A 66 12.97 -11.10 -49.83
C VAL A 66 13.70 -11.62 -48.60
N ALA A 67 14.17 -10.70 -47.75
CA ALA A 67 14.65 -11.04 -46.43
C ALA A 67 13.47 -11.62 -45.63
N GLN A 68 13.52 -12.92 -45.36
CA GLN A 68 12.63 -13.55 -44.39
C GLN A 68 12.89 -12.88 -43.04
N GLY A 69 11.88 -12.19 -42.52
CA GLY A 69 11.92 -11.58 -41.19
C GLY A 69 12.18 -12.66 -40.13
N PRO A 70 12.72 -12.27 -38.96
CA PRO A 70 12.96 -13.22 -37.88
C PRO A 70 11.64 -13.87 -37.49
N MET A 71 11.66 -15.20 -37.45
CA MET A 71 10.56 -16.02 -36.93
C MET A 71 10.26 -15.57 -35.50
N ASP A 72 9.01 -15.19 -35.27
CA ASP A 72 8.49 -14.85 -33.95
C ASP A 72 8.60 -16.10 -33.08
N VAL A 73 9.51 -16.07 -32.11
CA VAL A 73 9.70 -17.16 -31.16
C VAL A 73 8.49 -17.09 -30.23
N PRO A 74 7.62 -18.12 -30.16
CA PRO A 74 6.50 -18.07 -29.23
C PRO A 74 7.07 -17.90 -27.83
N SER A 75 6.68 -16.79 -27.17
CA SER A 75 7.07 -16.51 -25.81
C SER A 75 6.70 -17.72 -24.95
N ILE A 76 7.70 -18.38 -24.38
CA ILE A 76 7.49 -19.44 -23.40
C ILE A 76 6.58 -18.86 -22.32
N SER A 77 5.35 -19.36 -22.21
CA SER A 77 4.44 -19.04 -21.10
C SER A 77 5.19 -19.28 -19.81
N ARG A 78 5.63 -18.20 -19.17
CA ARG A 78 6.19 -18.27 -17.83
C ARG A 78 5.04 -18.73 -16.95
N THR A 79 5.16 -19.92 -16.38
CA THR A 79 4.23 -20.39 -15.35
C THR A 79 4.19 -19.33 -14.26
N ILE A 80 3.06 -18.64 -14.14
CA ILE A 80 2.88 -17.62 -13.11
C ILE A 80 2.87 -18.33 -11.76
N PHE A 81 3.74 -17.89 -10.85
CA PHE A 81 3.78 -18.37 -9.48
C PHE A 81 3.34 -17.23 -8.56
N ILE A 82 2.12 -17.33 -8.05
CA ILE A 82 1.60 -16.39 -7.04
C ILE A 82 2.07 -16.90 -5.67
N GLN A 83 2.73 -16.05 -4.90
CA GLN A 83 3.11 -16.36 -3.53
C GLN A 83 1.97 -15.95 -2.59
N THR A 84 1.79 -16.67 -1.48
CA THR A 84 0.88 -16.22 -0.42
C THR A 84 1.64 -16.01 0.87
N GLU A 85 1.37 -14.86 1.50
CA GLU A 85 1.93 -14.45 2.77
C GLU A 85 0.80 -14.32 3.79
N THR A 86 1.03 -14.86 4.99
CA THR A 86 0.10 -14.71 6.11
C THR A 86 0.22 -13.30 6.68
N THR A 87 -0.92 -12.69 7.01
CA THR A 87 -0.96 -11.41 7.71
C THR A 87 -1.18 -11.63 9.21
N PRO A 88 -0.98 -10.62 10.07
CA PRO A 88 -1.40 -10.68 11.48
C PRO A 88 -2.91 -10.87 11.67
N ASN A 89 -3.71 -10.63 10.62
CA ASN A 89 -5.15 -10.85 10.62
C ASN A 89 -5.50 -12.24 10.06
N ALA A 90 -6.11 -13.11 10.87
CA ALA A 90 -6.49 -14.46 10.45
C ALA A 90 -7.50 -14.50 9.30
N ASP A 91 -8.29 -13.42 9.16
CA ASP A 91 -9.29 -13.26 8.11
C ASP A 91 -8.74 -12.59 6.84
N ALA A 92 -7.47 -12.19 6.82
CA ALA A 92 -6.84 -11.59 5.65
C ALA A 92 -5.60 -12.36 5.19
N LEU A 93 -5.50 -12.59 3.88
CA LEU A 93 -4.37 -13.26 3.25
C LEU A 93 -3.82 -12.41 2.10
N LYS A 94 -2.50 -12.25 2.06
CA LYS A 94 -1.80 -11.48 1.04
C LYS A 94 -1.33 -12.39 -0.08
N PHE A 95 -1.59 -11.98 -1.32
CA PHE A 95 -1.24 -12.66 -2.55
C PHE A 95 -0.27 -11.79 -3.33
N VAL A 96 0.91 -12.32 -3.63
CA VAL A 96 1.98 -11.62 -4.35
C VAL A 96 2.15 -12.28 -5.72
N PRO A 97 1.56 -11.72 -6.79
CA PRO A 97 1.63 -12.29 -8.14
C PRO A 97 3.01 -12.13 -8.80
N ASN A 98 3.97 -11.45 -8.15
CA ASN A 98 5.25 -11.02 -8.73
C ASN A 98 5.06 -10.11 -9.97
N HIS A 99 4.00 -9.30 -9.95
CA HIS A 99 3.67 -8.32 -10.98
C HIS A 99 3.16 -7.06 -10.29
N THR A 100 3.38 -5.90 -10.91
CA THR A 100 2.79 -4.64 -10.47
C THR A 100 1.27 -4.71 -10.50
N VAL A 101 0.62 -4.48 -9.36
CA VAL A 101 -0.85 -4.53 -9.23
C VAL A 101 -1.43 -3.15 -9.49
N LEU A 102 -0.90 -2.14 -8.80
CA LEU A 102 -1.20 -0.74 -9.05
C LEU A 102 -0.05 -0.10 -9.82
N PRO A 103 -0.32 0.57 -10.96
CA PRO A 103 0.74 1.17 -11.76
C PRO A 103 1.42 2.31 -11.00
N GLU A 104 2.70 2.58 -11.26
CA GLU A 104 3.49 3.59 -10.53
C GLU A 104 2.90 5.02 -10.62
N ASN A 105 2.10 5.30 -11.65
CA ASN A 105 1.42 6.57 -11.85
C ASN A 105 -0.03 6.58 -11.32
N PHE A 106 -0.44 5.57 -10.55
CA PHE A 106 -1.72 5.57 -9.86
C PHE A 106 -1.76 6.73 -8.84
N PRO A 107 -2.90 7.42 -8.66
CA PRO A 107 -2.96 8.62 -7.83
C PRO A 107 -2.80 8.34 -6.32
N SER A 108 -2.96 7.07 -5.91
CA SER A 108 -2.82 6.59 -4.54
C SER A 108 -1.79 5.44 -4.45
N ALA A 109 -1.29 5.13 -3.25
CA ALA A 109 -0.46 3.95 -3.01
C ALA A 109 -1.28 2.65 -2.91
N PHE A 110 -2.60 2.77 -2.73
CA PHE A 110 -3.51 1.66 -2.51
C PHE A 110 -4.88 1.90 -3.13
N LEU A 111 -5.66 0.81 -3.26
CA LEU A 111 -7.06 0.85 -3.68
C LEU A 111 -7.85 -0.24 -2.95
N GLU A 112 -8.99 0.10 -2.35
CA GLU A 112 -9.77 -0.82 -1.53
C GLU A 112 -11.21 -0.93 -2.03
N TYR A 113 -11.71 -2.17 -2.14
CA TYR A 113 -13.08 -2.48 -2.50
C TYR A 113 -13.76 -3.25 -1.36
N LEU A 114 -14.73 -2.60 -0.73
CA LEU A 114 -15.52 -3.17 0.37
C LEU A 114 -16.85 -3.77 -0.08
N ASN A 115 -17.30 -3.45 -1.30
CA ASN A 115 -18.56 -3.96 -1.83
C ASN A 115 -18.48 -4.15 -3.35
N PRO A 116 -19.30 -5.06 -3.93
CA PRO A 116 -19.27 -5.29 -5.38
C PRO A 116 -19.58 -4.05 -6.22
N ARG A 117 -20.39 -3.11 -5.70
CA ARG A 117 -20.73 -1.88 -6.41
C ARG A 117 -19.50 -1.00 -6.66
N SER A 118 -18.61 -0.85 -5.67
CA SER A 118 -17.40 -0.02 -5.82
C SER A 118 -16.45 -0.56 -6.88
N THR A 119 -16.44 -1.88 -7.14
CA THR A 119 -15.59 -2.48 -8.20
C THR A 119 -15.98 -2.08 -9.62
N LEU A 120 -17.19 -1.58 -9.81
CA LEU A 120 -17.71 -1.13 -11.11
C LEU A 120 -17.79 0.39 -11.23
N ALA A 121 -17.67 1.09 -10.10
CA ALA A 121 -17.82 2.53 -10.04
C ALA A 121 -16.56 3.24 -10.58
N PRO A 122 -16.72 4.31 -11.39
CA PRO A 122 -15.65 5.26 -11.64
C PRO A 122 -15.16 5.91 -10.32
N PRO A 123 -13.87 6.32 -10.23
CA PRO A 123 -12.89 6.40 -11.31
C PRO A 123 -12.08 5.12 -11.55
N HIS A 124 -12.15 4.12 -10.66
CA HIS A 124 -11.26 2.97 -10.67
C HIS A 124 -12.00 1.62 -10.72
N PRO A 125 -12.71 1.28 -11.81
CA PRO A 125 -13.32 -0.04 -11.94
C PRO A 125 -12.24 -1.13 -12.10
N SER A 126 -12.45 -2.28 -11.46
CA SER A 126 -11.56 -3.44 -11.54
C SER A 126 -12.36 -4.73 -11.82
N PRO A 127 -12.24 -5.31 -13.03
CA PRO A 127 -12.85 -6.60 -13.34
C PRO A 127 -12.34 -7.73 -12.45
N LEU A 128 -11.05 -7.71 -12.08
CA LEU A 128 -10.49 -8.68 -11.14
C LEU A 128 -11.12 -8.53 -9.75
N ALA A 129 -11.27 -7.30 -9.23
CA ALA A 129 -11.88 -7.09 -7.91
C ALA A 129 -13.35 -7.54 -7.91
N ALA A 130 -14.08 -7.27 -8.99
CA ALA A 130 -15.46 -7.72 -9.16
C ALA A 130 -15.57 -9.26 -9.13
N LYS A 131 -14.67 -9.97 -9.83
CA LYS A 131 -14.61 -11.44 -9.80
C LYS A 131 -14.23 -11.96 -8.40
N LEU A 132 -13.26 -11.33 -7.75
CA LEU A 132 -12.79 -11.72 -6.41
C LEU A 132 -13.87 -11.53 -5.32
N LEU A 133 -14.58 -10.40 -5.31
CA LEU A 133 -15.69 -10.17 -4.37
C LEU A 133 -16.90 -11.06 -4.63
N ASN A 134 -17.00 -11.68 -5.81
CA ASN A 134 -18.06 -12.63 -6.14
C ASN A 134 -17.73 -14.07 -5.69
N VAL A 135 -16.50 -14.32 -5.19
CA VAL A 135 -16.14 -15.60 -4.55
C VAL A 135 -16.86 -15.69 -3.21
N ASP A 136 -17.50 -16.84 -2.96
CA ASP A 136 -18.25 -17.04 -1.72
C ASP A 136 -17.35 -16.95 -0.48
N GLY A 137 -17.77 -16.17 0.50
CA GLY A 137 -17.02 -15.90 1.72
C GLY A 137 -15.94 -14.82 1.61
N VAL A 138 -15.75 -14.14 0.47
CA VAL A 138 -14.88 -12.95 0.38
C VAL A 138 -15.66 -11.69 0.75
N SER A 139 -15.10 -10.85 1.63
CA SER A 139 -15.76 -9.63 2.13
C SER A 139 -15.11 -8.34 1.66
N ALA A 140 -13.81 -8.33 1.38
CA ALA A 140 -13.10 -7.15 0.90
C ALA A 140 -11.87 -7.55 0.06
N VAL A 141 -11.52 -6.69 -0.89
CA VAL A 141 -10.32 -6.82 -1.72
C VAL A 141 -9.54 -5.52 -1.64
N PHE A 142 -8.26 -5.63 -1.34
CA PHE A 142 -7.35 -4.50 -1.20
C PHE A 142 -6.16 -4.70 -2.14
N TYR A 143 -5.83 -3.67 -2.90
CA TYR A 143 -4.66 -3.63 -3.78
C TYR A 143 -3.61 -2.72 -3.16
N GLY A 144 -2.40 -3.27 -3.00
CA GLY A 144 -1.19 -2.50 -2.79
C GLY A 144 -0.39 -2.36 -4.09
N PRO A 145 0.85 -1.85 -4.04
CA PRO A 145 1.68 -1.63 -5.23
C PRO A 145 1.93 -2.92 -6.04
N ASP A 146 2.25 -4.02 -5.38
CA ASP A 146 2.66 -5.30 -5.98
C ASP A 146 1.98 -6.53 -5.35
N PHE A 147 0.98 -6.31 -4.50
CA PHE A 147 0.24 -7.37 -3.82
C PHE A 147 -1.27 -7.10 -3.78
N ILE A 148 -2.02 -8.18 -3.58
CA ILE A 148 -3.46 -8.18 -3.39
C ILE A 148 -3.75 -8.82 -2.04
N THR A 149 -4.42 -8.11 -1.14
CA THR A 149 -4.94 -8.67 0.10
C THR A 149 -6.41 -8.98 -0.06
N VAL A 150 -6.78 -10.23 0.20
CA VAL A 150 -8.19 -10.66 0.25
C VAL A 150 -8.58 -10.84 1.70
N THR A 151 -9.70 -10.26 2.11
CA THR A 151 -10.30 -10.49 3.43
C THR A 151 -11.54 -11.36 3.28
N LYS A 152 -11.64 -12.41 4.09
CA LYS A 152 -12.79 -13.31 4.14
C LYS A 152 -13.75 -12.94 5.26
N ALA A 153 -14.99 -13.42 5.17
CA ALA A 153 -15.91 -13.45 6.30
C ALA A 153 -15.38 -14.36 7.42
N GLY A 154 -15.73 -14.05 8.67
CA GLY A 154 -15.21 -14.74 9.85
C GLY A 154 -15.55 -16.24 9.90
N ASP A 155 -16.68 -16.65 9.34
CA ASP A 155 -17.15 -18.04 9.26
C ASP A 155 -16.66 -18.81 8.01
N ALA A 156 -16.05 -18.13 7.04
CA ALA A 156 -15.58 -18.74 5.81
C ALA A 156 -14.22 -19.44 5.98
N ASN A 157 -13.92 -20.41 5.09
CA ASN A 157 -12.71 -21.23 5.15
C ASN A 157 -11.77 -20.98 3.96
N TRP A 158 -10.51 -20.64 4.27
CA TRP A 158 -9.44 -20.43 3.28
C TRP A 158 -9.19 -21.62 2.36
N ALA A 159 -9.51 -22.85 2.77
CA ALA A 159 -9.35 -24.04 1.92
C ALA A 159 -10.20 -23.99 0.64
N HIS A 160 -11.32 -23.28 0.65
CA HIS A 160 -12.20 -23.09 -0.51
C HIS A 160 -11.90 -21.78 -1.25
N ILE A 161 -11.67 -20.70 -0.51
CA ILE A 161 -11.41 -19.37 -1.08
C ILE A 161 -10.07 -19.34 -1.82
N LYS A 162 -9.00 -19.90 -1.22
CA LYS A 162 -7.64 -19.78 -1.74
C LYS A 162 -7.51 -20.33 -3.17
N PRO A 163 -7.95 -21.57 -3.49
CA PRO A 163 -7.87 -22.08 -4.87
C PRO A 163 -8.59 -21.20 -5.91
N GLU A 164 -9.76 -20.66 -5.57
CA GLU A 164 -10.54 -19.80 -6.49
C GLU A 164 -9.83 -18.47 -6.74
N VAL A 165 -9.38 -17.79 -5.67
CA VAL A 165 -8.61 -16.55 -5.76
C VAL A 165 -7.35 -16.74 -6.60
N PHE A 166 -6.62 -17.84 -6.39
CA PHE A 166 -5.43 -18.16 -7.20
C PHE A 166 -5.76 -18.25 -8.69
N SER A 167 -6.86 -18.93 -9.04
CA SER A 167 -7.29 -19.09 -10.43
C SER A 167 -7.59 -17.72 -11.06
N LEU A 168 -8.34 -16.87 -10.34
CA LEU A 168 -8.75 -15.55 -10.84
C LEU A 168 -7.56 -14.60 -11.04
N ILE A 169 -6.63 -14.54 -10.08
CA ILE A 169 -5.42 -13.72 -10.21
C ILE A 169 -4.56 -14.26 -11.35
N THR A 170 -4.39 -15.57 -11.46
CA THR A 170 -3.59 -16.17 -12.54
C THR A 170 -4.19 -15.85 -13.91
N GLU A 171 -5.51 -15.95 -14.05
CA GLU A 171 -6.23 -15.59 -15.28
C GLU A 171 -6.00 -14.12 -15.63
N ALA A 172 -6.22 -13.20 -14.67
CA ALA A 172 -6.04 -11.77 -14.90
C ALA A 172 -4.62 -11.44 -15.36
N VAL A 173 -3.60 -11.93 -14.65
CA VAL A 173 -2.20 -11.64 -14.99
C VAL A 173 -1.79 -12.31 -16.31
N THR A 174 -2.29 -13.53 -16.61
CA THR A 174 -1.95 -14.23 -17.87
C THR A 174 -2.66 -13.64 -19.08
N SER A 175 -3.88 -13.13 -18.90
CA SER A 175 -4.67 -12.52 -19.99
C SER A 175 -4.08 -11.21 -20.50
N GLY A 176 -3.25 -10.55 -19.68
CA GLY A 176 -2.74 -9.21 -19.96
C GLY A 176 -3.78 -8.10 -19.81
N GLU A 177 -4.97 -8.42 -19.27
CA GLU A 177 -5.97 -7.41 -18.91
C GLU A 177 -5.45 -6.52 -17.78
N ALA A 178 -5.80 -5.24 -17.81
CA ALA A 178 -5.45 -4.32 -16.75
C ALA A 178 -6.17 -4.72 -15.45
N ILE A 179 -5.39 -4.90 -14.37
CA ILE A 179 -5.93 -5.28 -13.05
C ILE A 179 -6.84 -4.17 -12.50
N VAL A 180 -6.48 -2.91 -12.74
CA VAL A 180 -7.28 -1.72 -12.45
C VAL A 180 -7.41 -0.88 -13.71
N ASN A 181 -8.64 -0.49 -14.05
CA ASN A 181 -8.90 0.45 -15.13
C ASN A 181 -9.06 1.86 -14.54
N ILE A 182 -8.55 2.87 -15.25
CA ILE A 182 -8.71 4.28 -14.88
C ILE A 182 -9.70 4.91 -15.87
N VAL A 183 -10.83 5.40 -15.36
CA VAL A 183 -11.83 6.12 -16.15
C VAL A 183 -11.71 7.60 -15.80
N GLU A 184 -11.00 8.36 -16.63
CA GLU A 184 -10.84 9.80 -16.46
C GLU A 184 -12.18 10.54 -16.68
N GLY A 185 -12.50 11.50 -15.82
CA GLY A 185 -13.59 12.47 -16.04
C GLY A 185 -14.96 12.14 -15.44
N GLN A 186 -15.10 11.05 -14.69
CA GLN A 186 -16.29 10.78 -13.87
C GLN A 186 -15.85 10.50 -12.44
N ALA A 187 -15.82 11.55 -11.60
CA ALA A 187 -15.80 11.34 -10.15
C ALA A 187 -17.15 10.71 -9.80
N GLY A 188 -17.14 9.43 -9.40
CA GLY A 188 -18.33 8.79 -8.84
C GLY A 188 -18.80 9.57 -7.61
N GLU A 189 -20.11 9.58 -7.37
CA GLU A 189 -20.68 10.05 -6.09
C GLU A 189 -20.12 9.15 -4.97
N GLY A 190 -19.11 9.64 -4.24
CA GLY A 190 -18.51 8.95 -3.08
C GLY A 190 -16.98 8.89 -3.04
N GLY A 191 -16.28 9.22 -4.13
CA GLY A 191 -14.81 9.27 -4.13
C GLY A 191 -14.31 10.68 -3.85
N GLU A 192 -13.80 10.94 -2.64
CA GLU A 192 -12.82 12.01 -2.45
C GLU A 192 -11.73 11.82 -3.52
N SER A 193 -11.19 12.91 -4.10
CA SER A 193 -10.11 12.78 -5.08
C SER A 193 -9.01 11.94 -4.44
N GLU A 194 -8.81 10.71 -4.92
CA GLU A 194 -7.92 9.69 -4.33
C GLU A 194 -6.46 10.03 -4.58
N VAL A 195 -6.05 11.23 -4.20
CA VAL A 195 -4.66 11.60 -4.07
C VAL A 195 -4.14 10.99 -2.77
N ASP A 196 -2.96 10.38 -2.83
CA ASP A 196 -2.36 9.78 -1.63
C ASP A 196 -2.25 10.81 -0.49
N SER A 197 -2.95 10.53 0.62
CA SER A 197 -3.00 11.38 1.82
C SER A 197 -1.63 11.71 2.43
N LEU A 198 -0.61 10.88 2.17
CA LEU A 198 0.76 11.09 2.66
C LEU A 198 1.64 11.88 1.68
N SER A 199 1.14 12.18 0.48
CA SER A 199 1.86 13.01 -0.48
C SER A 199 2.12 14.41 0.09
N TYR A 200 3.29 14.94 -0.24
CA TYR A 200 3.72 16.29 0.14
C TYR A 200 2.76 17.34 -0.44
N ASN A 201 2.28 18.25 0.41
CA ASN A 201 1.56 19.44 0.01
C ASN A 201 2.29 20.68 0.52
N GLU A 202 2.44 21.70 -0.32
CA GLU A 202 3.08 22.97 0.04
C GLU A 202 2.30 23.75 1.10
N ASP A 203 1.00 23.50 1.22
CA ASP A 203 0.12 24.13 2.20
C ASP A 203 0.10 23.39 3.56
N ASP A 204 0.80 22.26 3.70
CA ASP A 204 0.88 21.54 4.97
C ASP A 204 1.70 22.33 6.00
N ASP A 205 1.21 22.37 7.24
CA ASP A 205 2.01 22.84 8.38
C ASP A 205 3.28 21.98 8.54
N GLU A 206 4.37 22.57 9.04
CA GLU A 206 5.65 21.86 9.25
C GLU A 206 5.49 20.55 10.05
N VAL A 207 4.64 20.58 11.08
CA VAL A 207 4.32 19.40 11.90
C VAL A 207 3.59 18.34 11.10
N VAL A 208 2.63 18.73 10.24
CA VAL A 208 1.91 17.81 9.36
C VAL A 208 2.85 17.18 8.34
N GLY A 209 3.75 17.97 7.76
CA GLY A 209 4.81 17.48 6.88
C GLY A 209 5.69 16.43 7.55
N MET A 210 6.15 16.69 8.78
CA MET A 210 6.92 15.72 9.57
C MET A 210 6.13 14.44 9.89
N ILE A 211 4.84 14.56 10.23
CA ILE A 211 3.97 13.39 10.47
C ILE A 211 3.89 12.56 9.19
N LYS A 212 3.55 13.17 8.05
CA LYS A 212 3.43 12.48 6.76
C LYS A 212 4.73 11.80 6.36
N GLU A 213 5.88 12.46 6.52
CA GLU A 213 7.20 11.88 6.22
C GLU A 213 7.49 10.65 7.09
N LEU A 214 7.22 10.71 8.39
CA LEU A 214 7.42 9.56 9.29
C LEU A 214 6.48 8.40 8.97
N LEU A 215 5.21 8.70 8.67
CA LEU A 215 4.23 7.71 8.26
C LEU A 215 4.71 7.00 6.98
N GLU A 216 5.10 7.76 5.96
CA GLU A 216 5.54 7.24 4.67
C GLU A 216 6.83 6.42 4.76
N THR A 217 7.84 6.92 5.49
CA THR A 217 9.19 6.33 5.45
C THR A 217 9.39 5.19 6.43
N ARG A 218 8.59 5.11 7.51
CA ARG A 218 8.80 4.11 8.58
C ARG A 218 7.60 3.24 8.89
N ILE A 219 6.38 3.79 8.83
CA ILE A 219 5.18 3.07 9.27
C ILE A 219 4.54 2.32 8.10
N ARG A 220 4.27 3.02 6.99
CA ARG A 220 3.62 2.46 5.81
C ARG A 220 4.34 1.22 5.27
N PRO A 221 5.69 1.14 5.19
CA PRO A 221 6.36 -0.08 4.72
C PRO A 221 6.06 -1.31 5.57
N ALA A 222 6.02 -1.18 6.89
CA ALA A 222 5.70 -2.28 7.79
C ALA A 222 4.23 -2.71 7.68
N ILE A 223 3.32 -1.75 7.49
CA ILE A 223 1.89 -2.02 7.35
C ILE A 223 1.56 -2.69 6.00
N GLN A 224 2.25 -2.27 4.93
CA GLN A 224 2.14 -2.90 3.61
C GLN A 224 2.75 -4.32 3.60
N GLU A 225 3.81 -4.55 4.37
CA GLU A 225 4.32 -5.90 4.60
C GLU A 225 3.22 -6.80 5.20
N ASP A 226 2.50 -6.29 6.19
CA ASP A 226 1.33 -6.93 6.83
C ASP A 226 0.06 -6.96 5.94
N GLY A 227 0.10 -6.41 4.72
CA GLY A 227 -0.98 -6.49 3.75
C GLY A 227 -2.10 -5.45 3.94
N GLY A 228 -1.82 -4.34 4.61
CA GLY A 228 -2.73 -3.19 4.74
C GLY A 228 -2.09 -1.87 4.29
N ASP A 229 -2.73 -0.77 4.62
CA ASP A 229 -2.16 0.58 4.51
C ASP A 229 -2.82 1.53 5.53
N ILE A 230 -2.34 2.76 5.58
CA ILE A 230 -2.88 3.85 6.37
C ILE A 230 -3.14 5.08 5.51
N GLU A 231 -4.19 5.79 5.90
CA GLU A 231 -4.61 7.04 5.30
C GLU A 231 -4.59 8.14 6.38
N PHE A 232 -3.89 9.22 6.11
CA PHE A 232 -3.85 10.37 7.01
C PHE A 232 -5.10 11.24 6.80
N ARG A 233 -5.87 11.45 7.87
CA ARG A 233 -7.13 12.19 7.82
C ARG A 233 -7.03 13.59 8.40
N GLY A 234 -6.00 13.87 9.19
CA GLY A 234 -5.74 15.21 9.71
C GLY A 234 -4.95 15.20 11.01
N PHE A 235 -4.58 16.40 11.46
CA PHE A 235 -3.92 16.62 12.73
C PHE A 235 -4.47 17.87 13.40
N GLU A 236 -5.07 17.71 14.59
CA GLU A 236 -5.69 18.81 15.32
C GLU A 236 -5.46 18.66 16.82
N ASN A 237 -5.10 19.77 17.50
CA ASN A 237 -4.93 19.82 18.96
C ASN A 237 -3.96 18.76 19.55
N GLY A 238 -2.99 18.29 18.77
CA GLY A 238 -2.06 17.23 19.15
C GLY A 238 -2.59 15.81 18.91
N VAL A 239 -3.73 15.66 18.24
CA VAL A 239 -4.34 14.36 17.91
C VAL A 239 -4.18 14.10 16.41
N VAL A 240 -3.50 13.01 16.05
CA VAL A 240 -3.35 12.55 14.68
C VAL A 240 -4.50 11.63 14.33
N GLN A 241 -5.23 11.93 13.26
CA GLN A 241 -6.35 11.10 12.78
C GLN A 241 -5.87 10.23 11.63
N LEU A 242 -5.95 8.92 11.80
CA LEU A 242 -5.57 7.93 10.79
C LEU A 242 -6.74 7.02 10.47
N LYS A 243 -6.82 6.57 9.24
CA LYS A 243 -7.70 5.48 8.85
C LYS A 243 -6.88 4.27 8.43
N LEU A 244 -7.22 3.11 8.98
CA LEU A 244 -6.58 1.83 8.65
C LEU A 244 -7.30 1.18 7.44
N ARG A 245 -6.53 0.60 6.52
CA ARG A 245 -7.01 -0.03 5.28
C ARG A 245 -6.50 -1.46 5.14
N GLY A 246 -7.18 -2.29 4.34
CA GLY A 246 -6.76 -3.65 4.04
C GLY A 246 -6.78 -4.57 5.26
N ALA A 247 -5.74 -5.40 5.44
CA ALA A 247 -5.67 -6.38 6.53
C ALA A 247 -5.78 -5.74 7.93
N CYS A 248 -5.33 -4.50 8.09
CA CYS A 248 -5.35 -3.78 9.36
C CYS A 248 -6.73 -3.27 9.77
N ARG A 249 -7.71 -3.26 8.86
CA ARG A 249 -9.04 -2.69 9.10
C ARG A 249 -9.89 -3.52 10.06
N THR A 250 -9.87 -4.85 9.93
CA THR A 250 -10.78 -5.77 10.65
C THR A 250 -10.11 -6.56 11.78
N CYS A 251 -8.89 -6.19 12.16
CA CYS A 251 -8.11 -6.99 13.11
C CYS A 251 -8.24 -6.47 14.54
N ASP A 252 -9.32 -6.82 15.25
CA ASP A 252 -9.60 -6.31 16.60
C ASP A 252 -8.42 -6.45 17.59
N SER A 253 -7.71 -7.58 17.55
CA SER A 253 -6.54 -7.82 18.42
C SER A 253 -5.33 -6.95 18.06
N SER A 254 -5.18 -6.63 16.78
CA SER A 254 -3.99 -5.95 16.26
C SER A 254 -4.20 -4.45 16.10
N THR A 255 -5.44 -3.98 15.97
CA THR A 255 -5.78 -2.56 15.85
C THR A 255 -5.26 -1.75 17.03
N VAL A 256 -5.50 -2.22 18.26
CA VAL A 256 -5.02 -1.51 19.47
C VAL A 256 -3.50 -1.51 19.54
N THR A 257 -2.85 -2.65 19.26
CA THR A 257 -1.39 -2.78 19.31
C THR A 257 -0.71 -1.92 18.25
N LEU A 258 -1.23 -1.95 17.02
CA LEU A 258 -0.73 -1.16 15.89
C LEU A 258 -0.91 0.33 16.17
N LYS A 259 -2.10 0.75 16.61
CA LYS A 259 -2.38 2.13 17.03
C LYS A 259 -1.35 2.61 18.06
N ASN A 260 -1.15 1.84 19.13
CA ASN A 260 -0.21 2.19 20.19
C ASN A 260 1.24 2.25 19.69
N GLY A 261 1.62 1.38 18.75
CA GLY A 261 2.93 1.38 18.11
C GLY A 261 3.17 2.63 17.27
N ILE A 262 2.18 3.02 16.46
CA ILE A 262 2.21 4.25 15.66
C ILE A 262 2.28 5.48 16.58
N GLU A 263 1.41 5.53 17.60
CA GLU A 263 1.37 6.61 18.58
C GLU A 263 2.71 6.79 19.29
N SER A 264 3.27 5.71 19.83
CA SER A 264 4.56 5.73 20.53
C SER A 264 5.70 6.24 19.64
N MET A 265 5.69 5.89 18.36
CA MET A 265 6.70 6.34 17.41
C MET A 265 6.51 7.82 17.06
N LEU A 266 5.29 8.26 16.76
CA LEU A 266 5.03 9.66 16.42
C LEU A 266 5.37 10.58 17.61
N MET A 267 4.94 10.23 18.83
CA MET A 267 5.26 10.98 20.05
C MET A 267 6.77 11.01 20.34
N HIS A 268 7.53 10.01 19.90
CA HIS A 268 8.99 9.99 20.10
C HIS A 268 9.73 10.98 19.21
N TYR A 269 9.23 11.20 17.98
CA TYR A 269 9.88 12.06 17.00
C TYR A 269 9.27 13.46 16.92
N ILE A 270 8.01 13.64 17.35
CA ILE A 270 7.25 14.89 17.24
C ILE A 270 6.60 15.19 18.59
N GLU A 271 7.09 16.23 19.28
CA GLU A 271 6.66 16.59 20.64
C GLU A 271 5.23 17.13 20.69
N GLU A 272 4.72 17.65 19.57
CA GLU A 272 3.37 18.18 19.41
C GLU A 272 2.30 17.09 19.36
N VAL A 273 2.68 15.86 18.97
CA VAL A 273 1.77 14.71 18.92
C VAL A 273 1.59 14.16 20.34
N LYS A 274 0.33 14.04 20.75
CA LYS A 274 -0.08 13.54 22.07
C LYS A 274 -0.83 12.22 22.00
N GLU A 275 -1.55 12.00 20.91
CA GLU A 275 -2.44 10.85 20.72
C GLU A 275 -2.63 10.60 19.23
N VAL A 276 -2.84 9.33 18.87
CA VAL A 276 -3.33 8.93 17.54
C VAL A 276 -4.75 8.44 17.72
N ASN A 277 -5.66 8.75 16.79
CA ASN A 277 -7.01 8.20 16.79
C ASN A 277 -7.36 7.60 15.44
N GLN A 278 -7.92 6.39 15.49
CA GLN A 278 -8.46 5.76 14.30
C GLN A 278 -9.82 6.37 14.00
N VAL A 279 -10.00 6.81 12.76
CA VAL A 279 -11.29 7.28 12.24
C VAL A 279 -11.82 6.28 11.22
N LEU A 280 -13.15 6.19 11.17
CA LEU A 280 -13.91 5.36 10.23
C LEU A 280 -14.74 6.28 9.34
N ASP A 281 -15.04 5.83 8.12
CA ASP A 281 -15.88 6.63 7.23
C ASP A 281 -17.32 6.67 7.74
N GLU A 282 -18.07 7.70 7.33
CA GLU A 282 -19.48 7.84 7.72
C GLU A 282 -20.30 6.60 7.34
N GLU A 283 -20.06 6.02 6.16
CA GLU A 283 -20.72 4.78 5.72
C GLU A 283 -20.40 3.58 6.62
N GLU A 284 -19.16 3.47 7.08
CA GLU A 284 -18.74 2.39 7.99
C GLU A 284 -19.37 2.58 9.38
N LEU A 285 -19.43 3.82 9.87
CA LEU A 285 -20.09 4.16 11.14
C LEU A 285 -21.60 3.88 11.08
N ILE A 286 -22.26 4.20 9.96
CA ILE A 286 -23.67 3.87 9.73
C ILE A 286 -23.86 2.36 9.75
N SER A 287 -23.01 1.62 9.03
CA SER A 287 -23.09 0.15 8.95
C SER A 287 -22.93 -0.50 10.33
N LEU A 288 -21.99 -0.02 11.15
CA LEU A 288 -21.78 -0.48 12.53
C LEU A 288 -23.00 -0.19 13.42
N ASN A 289 -23.54 1.02 13.36
CA ASN A 289 -24.69 1.42 14.15
C ASN A 289 -25.97 0.63 13.75
N GLU A 290 -26.15 0.37 12.45
CA GLU A 290 -27.23 -0.48 11.95
C GLU A 290 -27.10 -1.92 12.45
N PHE A 291 -25.87 -2.45 12.48
CA PHE A 291 -25.60 -3.78 13.02
C PHE A 291 -25.91 -3.86 14.52
N GLU A 292 -25.48 -2.88 15.32
CA GLU A 292 -25.78 -2.81 16.76
C GLU A 292 -27.30 -2.75 17.02
N LYS A 293 -28.02 -1.90 16.29
CA LYS A 293 -29.49 -1.81 16.36
C LYS A 293 -30.16 -3.13 16.00
N PHE A 294 -29.61 -3.86 15.03
CA PHE A 294 -30.14 -5.15 14.62
C PHE A 294 -29.89 -6.23 15.69
N GLU A 295 -28.70 -6.26 16.28
CA GLU A 295 -28.37 -7.17 17.38
C GLU A 295 -29.28 -6.92 18.59
N GLU A 296 -29.52 -5.65 18.93
CA GLU A 296 -30.42 -5.29 20.02
C GLU A 296 -31.86 -5.76 19.76
N LYS A 297 -32.37 -5.60 18.53
CA LYS A 297 -33.69 -6.12 18.14
C LYS A 297 -33.76 -7.64 18.24
N LEU A 298 -32.71 -8.36 17.84
CA LEU A 298 -32.64 -9.81 18.01
C LEU A 298 -32.63 -10.22 19.49
N ARG A 299 -31.91 -9.48 20.33
CA ARG A 299 -31.91 -9.69 21.79
C ARG A 299 -33.29 -9.43 22.41
N GLN A 300 -34.02 -8.42 21.93
CA GLN A 300 -35.37 -8.11 22.39
C GLN A 300 -36.42 -9.13 21.89
N GLN A 301 -36.24 -9.72 20.70
CA GLN A 301 -37.11 -10.77 20.17
C GLN A 301 -36.85 -12.15 20.80
N LYS A 302 -35.59 -12.45 21.16
CA LYS A 302 -35.27 -13.62 21.98
C LYS A 302 -35.69 -13.36 23.43
N GLY A 303 -36.96 -13.65 23.74
CA GLY A 303 -37.48 -13.65 25.12
C GLY A 303 -36.67 -14.56 26.06
N PRO A 304 -36.95 -14.54 27.38
CA PRO A 304 -36.10 -15.12 28.45
C PRO A 304 -35.95 -16.66 28.47
N GLY A 305 -36.23 -17.34 27.36
CA GLY A 305 -36.10 -18.80 27.19
C GLY A 305 -34.94 -19.25 26.29
N ALA A 306 -34.08 -18.35 25.79
CA ALA A 306 -32.89 -18.76 25.04
C ALA A 306 -31.75 -19.13 26.00
N THR A 307 -31.89 -20.28 26.68
CA THR A 307 -30.74 -20.93 27.32
C THR A 307 -29.70 -21.22 26.25
N ALA A 308 -28.48 -20.73 26.47
CA ALA A 308 -27.30 -21.15 25.72
C ALA A 308 -27.34 -22.68 25.58
N SER A 309 -27.34 -23.18 24.34
CA SER A 309 -27.10 -24.60 24.10
C SER A 309 -25.67 -24.89 24.53
N SER A 310 -25.55 -25.33 25.79
CA SER A 310 -24.39 -25.90 26.41
C SER A 310 -23.77 -26.97 25.52
N SER A 311 -22.46 -26.88 25.31
CA SER A 311 -21.51 -27.99 25.32
C SER A 311 -22.14 -29.39 25.29
N LEU A 312 -22.13 -30.03 24.13
CA LEU A 312 -22.24 -31.48 24.02
C LEU A 312 -20.83 -32.07 24.17
N ASP A 313 -20.44 -32.37 25.41
CA ASP A 313 -19.35 -33.30 25.71
C ASP A 313 -19.79 -34.75 25.40
N THR A 314 -18.91 -35.44 24.69
CA THR A 314 -18.50 -36.87 24.84
C THR A 314 -19.56 -37.96 25.10
N VAL A 315 -19.64 -38.94 24.17
CA VAL A 315 -19.65 -40.43 24.33
C VAL A 315 -19.59 -41.00 22.88
N ALA A 316 -18.73 -41.91 22.43
CA ALA A 316 -17.95 -43.00 23.04
C ALA A 316 -16.57 -43.17 22.34
#